data_AF-A0A2P4NVU4-F1
#
_entry.id   AF-A0A2P4NVU4-F1
#
_cell.length_a   1.000
_cell.length_b   1.000
_cell.length_c   1.000
_cell.angle_alpha   90.00
_cell.angle_beta   90.00
_cell.angle_gamma   90.00
#
_symmetry.space_group_name_H-M   'P 1'
#
loop_
_entity.id
_entity.type
_entity.pdbx_description
1 polymer ?
#
loop_
_entity_poly.entity_id
_entity_poly.type
_entity_poly.pdbx_seq_one_letter_code
_entity_poly.pdbx_strand_id
1 'polypeptide(L)'
;MSLLWKLRFCLHFTLQTRGILDWDTQLGVPTQCILLKRLERKNGIDQICSNIFLKVNAKLGGQNVILTNDQIDFVSSELTMILGADVFHSGRGDNRPSIVAVCASLNSKSY
;
A
#
# COMPACT_ATOMS: atom_id res chain seq x y z
N MET A 1 -5.19 -20.68 -14.29
CA MET A 1 -4.11 -20.19 -15.18
C MET A 1 -4.15 -18.69 -15.50
N SER A 2 -5.20 -17.90 -15.15
CA SER A 2 -5.20 -16.45 -15.44
C SER A 2 -4.58 -15.55 -14.35
N LEU A 3 -4.51 -15.99 -13.08
CA LEU A 3 -3.84 -15.23 -12.01
C LEU A 3 -2.30 -15.24 -12.09
N LEU A 4 -1.72 -16.34 -12.61
CA LEU A 4 -0.27 -16.49 -12.73
C LEU A 4 0.35 -15.48 -13.72
N TRP A 5 -0.40 -15.06 -14.74
CA TRP A 5 0.05 -14.03 -15.67
C TRP A 5 -0.07 -12.61 -15.11
N LYS A 6 -1.09 -12.33 -14.27
CA LYS A 6 -1.21 -11.05 -13.56
C LYS A 6 -0.09 -10.84 -12.53
N LEU A 7 0.31 -11.90 -11.82
CA LEU A 7 1.45 -11.86 -10.89
C LEU A 7 2.80 -11.69 -11.61
N ARG A 8 2.93 -12.24 -12.83
CA ARG A 8 4.17 -12.16 -13.63
C ARG A 8 4.48 -10.75 -14.14
N PHE A 9 3.47 -9.87 -14.25
CA PHE A 9 3.67 -8.47 -14.62
C PHE A 9 4.16 -7.59 -13.45
N CYS A 10 3.87 -8.01 -12.20
CA CYS A 10 4.31 -7.28 -11.00
C CYS A 10 5.74 -7.66 -10.56
N LEU A 11 6.29 -8.77 -11.09
CA LEU A 11 7.57 -9.35 -10.71
C LEU A 11 8.70 -9.10 -11.72
N HIS A 12 8.61 -8.05 -12.55
CA HIS A 12 9.70 -7.70 -13.45
C HIS A 12 10.78 -6.90 -12.71
N PHE A 13 11.84 -7.63 -12.33
CA PHE A 13 13.23 -7.20 -12.14
C PHE A 13 13.45 -5.77 -11.59
N THR A 14 13.68 -5.69 -10.28
CA THR A 14 14.37 -4.55 -9.64
C THR A 14 15.85 -4.53 -10.07
N LEU A 15 16.11 -4.09 -11.29
CA LEU A 15 17.42 -3.62 -11.76
C LEU A 15 17.20 -2.46 -12.77
N GLN A 16 16.73 -1.31 -12.31
CA GLN A 16 17.25 0.03 -12.67
C GLN A 16 16.41 1.13 -11.99
N THR A 17 17.07 1.99 -11.22
CA THR A 17 16.52 2.86 -10.18
C THR A 17 15.92 4.20 -10.64
N ARG A 18 15.24 4.29 -11.80
CA ARG A 18 14.63 5.58 -12.24
C ARG A 18 13.21 5.58 -12.80
N GLY A 19 12.63 4.44 -13.18
CA GLY A 19 11.32 4.41 -13.86
C GLY A 19 10.13 3.92 -13.03
N ILE A 20 10.31 3.55 -11.75
CA ILE A 20 9.24 2.89 -11.00
C ILE A 20 8.07 3.84 -10.65
N LEU A 21 8.38 5.12 -10.45
CA LEU A 21 7.39 6.16 -10.12
C LEU A 21 6.55 6.56 -11.35
N ASP A 22 7.09 6.39 -12.56
CA ASP A 22 6.36 6.66 -13.80
C ASP A 22 5.20 5.68 -14.00
N TRP A 23 5.30 4.45 -13.47
CA TRP A 23 4.18 3.50 -13.55
C TRP A 23 2.96 3.96 -12.76
N ASP A 24 3.16 4.61 -11.62
CA ASP A 24 2.08 5.13 -10.79
C ASP A 24 1.57 6.46 -11.35
N THR A 25 2.48 7.37 -11.72
CA THR A 25 2.15 8.74 -12.10
C THR A 25 1.74 8.92 -13.57
N GLN A 26 2.28 8.13 -14.49
CA GLN A 26 2.02 8.27 -15.93
C GLN A 26 1.16 7.15 -16.50
N LEU A 27 1.35 5.91 -16.02
CA LEU A 27 0.71 4.72 -16.60
C LEU A 27 -0.43 4.15 -15.75
N GLY A 28 -0.56 4.55 -14.48
CA GLY A 28 -1.60 4.08 -13.56
C GLY A 28 -1.57 2.58 -13.28
N VAL A 29 -0.40 1.94 -13.38
CA VAL A 29 -0.24 0.49 -13.17
C VAL A 29 0.23 0.21 -11.74
N PRO A 30 -0.55 -0.51 -10.91
CA PRO A 30 -0.13 -0.86 -9.56
C PRO A 30 1.12 -1.77 -9.58
N THR A 31 2.16 -1.37 -8.85
CA THR A 31 3.43 -2.13 -8.76
C THR A 31 3.73 -2.59 -7.34
N GLN A 32 4.46 -3.69 -7.15
CA GLN A 32 4.93 -4.15 -5.84
C GLN A 32 6.42 -4.49 -5.89
N CYS A 33 7.25 -3.56 -5.40
CA CYS A 33 8.69 -3.74 -5.35
C CYS A 33 9.10 -4.67 -4.20
N ILE A 34 10.01 -5.61 -4.45
CA ILE A 34 10.56 -6.53 -3.45
C ILE A 34 12.08 -6.55 -3.59
N LEU A 35 12.79 -6.34 -2.48
CA LEU A 35 14.25 -6.48 -2.47
C LEU A 35 14.62 -7.96 -2.52
N LEU A 36 15.41 -8.36 -3.53
CA LEU A 36 15.80 -9.76 -3.76
C LEU A 36 16.39 -10.44 -2.51
N LYS A 37 17.27 -9.74 -1.77
CA LYS A 37 17.86 -10.23 -0.51
C LYS A 37 16.84 -10.66 0.55
N ARG A 38 15.60 -10.12 0.51
CA ARG A 38 14.53 -10.59 1.41
C ARG A 38 13.99 -11.97 1.02
N LEU A 39 13.98 -12.30 -0.27
CA LEU A 39 13.50 -13.59 -0.78
C LEU A 39 14.54 -14.70 -0.66
N GLU A 40 15.82 -14.35 -0.56
CA GLU A 40 16.93 -15.30 -0.38
C GLU A 40 17.04 -15.86 1.05
N ARG A 41 16.22 -15.36 1.99
CA ARG A 41 16.20 -15.85 3.37
C ARG A 41 15.52 -17.21 3.46
N LYS A 42 16.24 -18.22 3.96
CA LYS A 42 15.71 -19.59 4.13
C LYS A 42 14.58 -19.69 5.16
N ASN A 43 14.62 -18.88 6.22
CA ASN A 43 13.61 -18.89 7.28
C ASN A 43 12.71 -17.65 7.16
N GLY A 44 11.40 -17.82 7.36
CA GLY A 44 10.43 -16.73 7.38
C GLY A 44 9.97 -16.25 6.00
N ILE A 45 10.25 -16.99 4.94
CA ILE A 45 9.78 -16.66 3.58
C ILE A 45 8.25 -16.61 3.52
N ASP A 46 7.56 -17.51 4.23
CA ASP A 46 6.09 -17.53 4.28
C ASP A 46 5.53 -16.25 4.87
N GLN A 47 6.11 -15.76 5.97
CA GLN A 47 5.71 -14.49 6.58
C GLN A 47 5.99 -13.30 5.65
N ILE A 48 7.11 -13.33 4.92
CA ILE A 48 7.44 -12.30 3.93
C ILE A 48 6.39 -12.30 2.81
N CYS A 49 6.06 -13.47 2.27
CA CYS A 49 5.03 -13.65 1.26
C CYS A 49 3.66 -13.16 1.76
N SER A 50 3.23 -13.54 2.97
CA SER A 50 1.97 -13.07 3.56
C SER A 50 1.91 -11.54 3.62
N ASN A 51 2.98 -10.89 4.10
CA ASN A 51 3.04 -9.43 4.16
C ASN A 51 3.02 -8.76 2.79
N ILE A 52 3.61 -9.40 1.77
CA ILE A 52 3.53 -8.93 0.38
C ILE A 52 2.09 -9.03 -0.13
N PHE A 53 1.41 -10.16 0.11
CA PHE A 53 0.04 -10.35 -0.34
C PHE A 53 -0.94 -9.36 0.31
N LEU A 54 -0.75 -9.01 1.59
CA LEU A 54 -1.53 -7.95 2.24
C LEU A 54 -1.41 -6.61 1.51
N LYS A 55 -0.22 -6.26 1.01
CA LYS A 55 0.01 -5.02 0.24
C LYS A 55 -0.58 -5.10 -1.16
N VAL A 56 -0.43 -6.24 -1.83
CA VAL A 56 -0.98 -6.45 -3.17
C VAL A 56 -2.50 -6.41 -3.14
N ASN A 57 -3.13 -7.02 -2.14
CA ASN A 57 -4.59 -6.99 -1.95
C ASN A 57 -5.10 -5.54 -1.84
N ALA A 58 -4.47 -4.73 -0.99
CA ALA A 58 -4.83 -3.32 -0.82
C ALA A 58 -4.66 -2.50 -2.12
N LYS A 59 -3.56 -2.72 -2.87
CA LYS A 59 -3.30 -2.02 -4.15
C LYS A 59 -4.30 -2.37 -5.25
N LEU A 60 -4.92 -3.53 -5.17
CA LEU A 60 -5.97 -3.97 -6.10
C LEU A 60 -7.39 -3.62 -5.60
N GLY A 61 -7.49 -2.81 -4.53
CA GLY A 61 -8.77 -2.36 -3.95
C GLY A 61 -9.40 -3.33 -2.97
N GLY A 62 -8.71 -4.40 -2.57
CA GLY A 62 -9.17 -5.35 -1.58
C GLY A 62 -9.02 -4.85 -0.14
N GLN A 63 -9.80 -5.45 0.77
CA GLN A 63 -9.74 -5.20 2.21
C GLN A 63 -9.13 -6.44 2.89
N ASN A 64 -8.13 -6.24 3.75
CA ASN A 64 -7.48 -7.36 4.46
C ASN A 64 -8.24 -7.76 5.72
N VAL A 65 -8.79 -6.78 6.42
CA VAL A 65 -9.54 -6.94 7.67
C VAL A 65 -10.70 -5.94 7.62
N ILE A 66 -11.84 -6.34 8.18
CA ILE A 66 -13.01 -5.49 8.39
C ILE A 66 -13.38 -5.67 9.85
N LEU A 67 -13.47 -4.58 10.60
CA LEU A 67 -13.93 -4.63 11.98
C LEU A 67 -15.44 -4.82 12.02
N THR A 68 -15.92 -5.60 12.97
CA THR A 68 -17.35 -5.76 13.22
C THR A 68 -17.90 -4.52 13.92
N ASN A 69 -19.21 -4.27 13.81
CA ASN A 69 -19.80 -3.04 14.34
C ASN A 69 -19.54 -2.87 15.85
N ASP A 70 -19.62 -3.96 16.62
CA ASP A 70 -19.35 -4.01 18.06
C ASP A 70 -17.90 -3.63 18.44
N GLN A 71 -16.96 -3.73 17.49
CA GLN A 71 -15.57 -3.32 17.72
C GLN A 71 -15.37 -1.81 17.55
N ILE A 72 -16.28 -1.11 16.87
CA ILE A 72 -16.14 0.31 16.53
C ILE A 72 -17.49 1.05 16.49
N ASP A 73 -18.34 0.80 17.49
CA ASP A 73 -19.72 1.30 17.55
C ASP A 73 -19.84 2.82 17.31
N PHE A 74 -18.86 3.61 17.74
CA PHE A 74 -18.85 5.07 17.54
C PHE A 74 -18.67 5.51 16.09
N VAL A 75 -18.10 4.66 15.23
CA VAL A 75 -17.98 4.88 13.78
C VAL A 75 -19.13 4.21 13.03
N SER A 76 -19.60 3.05 13.52
CA SER A 76 -20.62 2.24 12.85
C SER A 76 -22.07 2.68 13.12
N SER A 77 -22.32 3.46 14.18
CA SER A 77 -23.68 3.88 14.58
C SER A 77 -24.29 4.95 13.65
N GLU A 78 -23.47 5.80 13.04
CA GLU A 78 -23.90 6.89 12.16
C GLU A 78 -22.94 7.01 10.97
N LEU A 79 -23.37 7.67 9.88
CA LEU A 79 -22.54 7.86 8.70
C LEU A 79 -21.27 8.70 9.02
N THR A 80 -20.15 8.00 9.22
CA THR A 80 -18.88 8.59 9.69
C THR A 80 -17.76 8.39 8.67
N MET A 81 -16.96 9.44 8.44
CA MET A 81 -15.74 9.39 7.63
C MET A 81 -14.53 9.63 8.54
N ILE A 82 -13.53 8.75 8.44
CA ILE A 82 -12.25 8.88 9.13
C ILE A 82 -11.25 9.57 8.20
N LEU A 83 -10.62 10.63 8.69
CA LEU A 83 -9.58 11.39 7.99
C LEU A 83 -8.25 11.29 8.73
N GLY A 84 -7.17 11.10 7.98
CA GLY A 84 -5.79 11.21 8.48
C GLY A 84 -5.06 12.29 7.69
N ALA A 85 -4.28 13.14 8.37
CA ALA A 85 -3.46 14.16 7.75
C ALA A 85 -2.07 14.19 8.39
N ASP A 86 -1.04 14.32 7.57
CA ASP A 86 0.35 14.44 8.01
C ASP A 86 1.10 15.50 7.19
N VAL A 87 2.05 16.17 7.83
CA VAL A 87 2.89 17.20 7.21
C VAL A 87 4.34 16.82 7.38
N PHE A 88 5.03 16.61 6.27
CA PHE A 88 6.45 16.38 6.24
C PHE A 88 7.21 17.68 5.95
N HIS A 89 8.11 18.04 6.86
CA HIS A 89 9.07 19.12 6.69
C HIS A 89 10.46 18.56 6.32
N SER A 90 11.19 19.30 5.48
CA SER A 90 12.58 19.00 5.16
C SER A 90 13.50 19.14 6.38
N GLY A 91 14.71 18.60 6.26
CA GLY A 91 15.73 18.72 7.32
C GLY A 91 16.08 20.17 7.64
N ARG A 92 16.59 20.41 8.86
CA ARG A 92 17.01 21.75 9.29
C ARG A 92 18.01 22.37 8.30
N GLY A 93 17.72 23.57 7.81
CA GLY A 93 18.55 24.29 6.83
C GLY A 93 18.26 23.96 5.37
N ASP A 94 17.32 23.05 5.08
CA ASP A 94 16.87 22.76 3.71
C ASP A 94 15.61 23.55 3.38
N ASN A 95 15.67 24.42 2.36
CA ASN A 95 14.58 25.32 1.94
C ASN A 95 13.53 24.65 1.02
N ARG A 96 13.49 23.32 0.96
CA ARG A 96 12.45 22.59 0.23
C ARG A 96 11.07 22.84 0.81
N PRO A 97 10.02 22.88 -0.04
CA PRO A 97 8.66 23.02 0.43
C PRO A 97 8.26 21.82 1.30
N SER A 98 7.35 22.07 2.23
CA SER A 98 6.73 21.01 3.02
C SER A 98 5.72 20.24 2.18
N ILE A 99 5.53 18.96 2.46
CA ILE A 99 4.59 18.09 1.75
C ILE A 99 3.49 17.69 2.72
N VAL A 100 2.23 17.89 2.33
CA VAL A 100 1.06 17.47 3.10
C VAL A 100 0.43 16.27 2.42
N ALA A 101 0.07 15.26 3.20
CA ALA A 101 -0.69 14.11 2.74
C ALA A 101 -1.98 13.98 3.55
N VAL A 102 -3.09 13.71 2.86
CA VAL A 102 -4.40 13.47 3.47
C VAL A 102 -4.96 12.16 2.94
N CYS A 103 -5.52 11.34 3.83
CA CYS A 103 -6.25 10.12 3.49
C CYS A 103 -7.66 10.15 4.12
N ALA A 104 -8.61 9.45 3.48
CA ALA A 104 -10.00 9.38 3.91
C ALA A 104 -10.55 7.96 3.72
N SER A 105 -11.37 7.50 4.66
CA SER A 105 -12.16 6.28 4.48
C SER A 105 -13.27 6.52 3.45
N LEU A 106 -13.46 5.58 2.51
CA LEU A 106 -14.44 5.73 1.42
C LEU A 106 -15.69 4.84 1.56
N ASN A 107 -15.66 3.81 2.41
CA ASN A 107 -16.79 2.94 2.64
C ASN A 107 -17.14 2.85 4.13
N SER A 108 -18.41 2.56 4.42
CA SER A 108 -18.93 2.35 5.78
C SER A 108 -18.36 1.12 6.50
N LYS A 109 -17.62 0.26 5.79
CA LYS A 109 -16.98 -0.96 6.32
C LYS A 109 -15.45 -0.95 6.14
N SER A 110 -14.89 0.13 5.59
CA SER A 110 -13.47 0.21 5.22
C SER A 110 -12.72 1.14 6.16
N TYR A 111 -12.53 0.67 7.38
CA TYR A 111 -11.64 1.24 8.39
C TYR A 111 -10.64 0.18 8.83
#